data_AF-A0A0B1ZXX5-F1
#
_entry.id   AF-A0A0B1ZXX5-F1
#
_cell.length_a   1.000
_cell.length_b   1.000
_cell.length_c   1.000
_cell.angle_alpha   90.00
_cell.angle_beta   90.00
_cell.angle_gamma   90.00
#
_symmetry.space_group_name_H-M   'P 1'
#
loop_
_entity.id
_entity.type
_entity.pdbx_description
1 polymer ?
#
loop_
_entity_poly.entity_id
_entity_poly.type
_entity_poly.pdbx_seq_one_letter_code
_entity_poly.pdbx_strand_id
1 'polypeptide(L)'
;PYYLRKARDGYRMGNGELEDGLISILTWPEGPYHNGITAENVAQRFGITREAMDDFAWSSQQKALKAIAEGRFREQILALEVPDGKKATRLFATDEHPRDTPREKLATLRPAFKADGVVTAANSSGINDGAAALVMMTRQQAEKRGLTPRMRIRGWAVAGCGAEIMGFGPSPATRRLMDRLNIDVQSIDLIELNEAFA
;
A
#
# COMPACT_ATOMS: atom_id res chain seq x y z
N PRO A 1 -13.97 3.48 -11.18
CA PRO A 1 -14.82 4.32 -12.07
C PRO A 1 -14.42 4.06 -13.51
N TYR A 2 -15.36 4.01 -14.46
CA TYR A 2 -15.02 3.79 -15.87
C TYR A 2 -14.97 5.11 -16.65
N TYR A 3 -14.05 5.21 -17.60
CA TYR A 3 -13.85 6.39 -18.43
C TYR A 3 -14.20 6.11 -19.90
N LEU A 4 -14.94 7.04 -20.51
CA LEU A 4 -15.16 7.11 -21.94
C LEU A 4 -14.50 8.40 -22.44
N ARG A 5 -13.22 8.32 -22.85
CA ARG A 5 -12.40 9.50 -23.14
C ARG A 5 -13.01 10.45 -24.18
N LYS A 6 -13.69 9.91 -25.20
CA LYS A 6 -14.27 10.69 -26.30
C LYS A 6 -15.76 10.99 -26.12
N ALA A 7 -16.38 10.61 -25.00
CA ALA A 7 -17.83 10.83 -24.80
C ALA A 7 -18.20 12.32 -24.78
N ARG A 8 -17.29 13.18 -24.33
CA ARG A 8 -17.50 14.64 -24.32
C ARG A 8 -17.58 15.22 -25.72
N ASP A 9 -16.69 14.81 -26.62
CA ASP A 9 -16.52 15.41 -27.94
C ASP A 9 -17.21 14.59 -29.07
N GLY A 10 -17.66 13.38 -28.74
CA GLY A 10 -18.39 12.47 -29.62
C GLY A 10 -17.50 11.44 -30.32
N TYR A 11 -18.01 10.21 -30.44
CA TYR A 11 -17.32 9.10 -31.12
C TYR A 11 -17.55 9.07 -32.65
N ARG A 12 -18.48 9.88 -33.17
CA ARG A 12 -18.98 9.85 -34.56
C ARG A 12 -19.60 8.50 -34.95
N MET A 13 -18.80 7.49 -35.27
CA MET A 13 -19.25 6.16 -35.69
C MET A 13 -18.14 5.11 -35.40
N GLY A 14 -18.52 3.94 -34.89
CA GLY A 14 -17.60 2.84 -34.56
C GLY A 14 -17.57 2.48 -33.07
N ASN A 15 -16.81 1.43 -32.72
CA ASN A 15 -16.65 0.97 -31.34
C ASN A 15 -15.79 1.93 -30.53
N GLY A 16 -16.06 2.01 -29.21
CA GLY A 16 -15.24 2.72 -28.23
C GLY A 16 -14.79 1.79 -27.11
N GLU A 17 -13.74 2.20 -26.41
CA GLU A 17 -13.22 1.48 -25.24
C GLU A 17 -13.72 2.14 -23.95
N LEU A 18 -14.21 1.31 -23.03
CA LEU A 18 -14.59 1.72 -21.69
C LEU A 18 -13.41 1.40 -20.76
N GLU A 19 -12.62 2.41 -20.43
CA GLU A 19 -11.39 2.24 -19.66
C GLU A 19 -11.69 2.11 -18.17
N ASP A 20 -11.12 1.11 -17.50
CA ASP A 20 -11.14 1.05 -16.04
C ASP A 20 -10.18 2.08 -15.44
N GLY A 21 -10.74 3.04 -14.70
CA GLY A 21 -9.96 4.05 -14.02
C GLY A 21 -9.07 3.51 -12.90
N LEU A 22 -9.39 2.35 -12.33
CA LEU A 22 -8.52 1.69 -11.36
C LEU A 22 -7.24 1.19 -12.03
N ILE A 23 -7.36 0.54 -13.18
CA ILE A 23 -6.20 0.12 -13.98
C ILE A 23 -5.40 1.34 -14.45
N SER A 24 -6.08 2.43 -14.79
CA SER A 24 -5.42 3.69 -15.20
C SER A 24 -4.53 4.28 -14.09
N ILE A 25 -4.93 4.22 -12.81
CA ILE A 25 -4.10 4.72 -11.70
C ILE A 25 -3.02 3.74 -11.25
N LEU A 26 -3.20 2.45 -11.56
CA LEU A 26 -2.23 1.39 -11.27
C LEU A 26 -1.22 1.17 -12.39
N THR A 27 -1.30 1.96 -13.47
CA THR A 27 -0.39 1.90 -14.61
C THR A 27 0.33 3.23 -14.75
N TRP A 28 1.65 3.17 -14.93
CA TRP A 28 2.45 4.37 -15.17
C TRP A 28 1.92 5.15 -16.39
N PRO A 29 1.67 6.47 -16.30
CA PRO A 29 1.03 7.22 -17.39
C PRO A 29 1.82 7.24 -18.71
N GLU A 30 3.15 7.15 -18.64
CA GLU A 30 4.05 7.33 -19.79
C GLU A 30 4.64 5.99 -20.29
N GLY A 31 4.13 4.85 -19.84
CA GLY A 31 4.68 3.54 -20.23
C GLY A 31 3.80 2.34 -19.88
N PRO A 32 4.14 1.14 -20.36
CA PRO A 32 3.31 -0.07 -20.19
C PRO A 32 3.48 -0.72 -18.80
N TYR A 33 3.76 0.07 -17.77
CA TYR A 33 4.15 -0.44 -16.46
C TYR A 33 2.95 -0.45 -15.52
N HIS A 34 2.15 -1.52 -15.58
CA HIS A 34 1.27 -1.84 -14.46
C HIS A 34 2.14 -2.05 -13.21
N ASN A 35 1.71 -1.57 -12.05
CA ASN A 35 2.50 -1.64 -10.81
C ASN A 35 2.99 -3.06 -10.51
N GLY A 36 2.16 -4.07 -10.80
CA GLY A 36 2.54 -5.49 -10.70
C GLY A 36 3.71 -5.90 -11.60
N ILE A 37 3.83 -5.36 -12.80
CA ILE A 37 4.99 -5.59 -13.69
C ILE A 37 6.25 -4.96 -13.09
N THR A 38 6.13 -3.79 -12.45
CA THR A 38 7.29 -3.18 -11.77
C THR A 38 7.78 -4.02 -10.59
N ALA A 39 6.87 -4.71 -9.91
CA ALA A 39 7.23 -5.65 -8.84
C ALA A 39 7.96 -6.88 -9.39
N GLU A 40 7.51 -7.45 -10.51
CA GLU A 40 8.23 -8.52 -11.22
C GLU A 40 9.65 -8.08 -11.61
N ASN A 41 9.80 -6.85 -12.12
CA ASN A 41 11.10 -6.29 -12.48
C ASN A 41 12.03 -6.14 -11.28
N VAL A 42 11.51 -5.67 -10.14
CA VAL A 42 12.26 -5.58 -8.88
C VAL A 42 12.68 -6.98 -8.44
N ALA A 43 11.76 -7.94 -8.41
CA ALA A 43 12.07 -9.30 -8.01
C ALA A 43 13.15 -9.93 -8.89
N GLN A 44 13.04 -9.78 -10.21
CA GLN A 44 14.04 -10.26 -11.16
C GLN A 44 15.41 -9.57 -10.95
N ARG A 45 15.43 -8.25 -10.81
CA ARG A 45 16.67 -7.46 -10.70
C ARG A 45 17.44 -7.74 -9.41
N PHE A 46 16.73 -8.01 -8.31
CA PHE A 46 17.32 -8.25 -7.00
C PHE A 46 17.33 -9.73 -6.59
N GLY A 47 16.89 -10.64 -7.47
CA GLY A 47 16.91 -12.07 -7.22
C GLY A 47 15.95 -12.53 -6.12
N ILE A 48 14.80 -11.83 -5.96
CA ILE A 48 13.79 -12.18 -4.97
C ILE A 48 12.99 -13.37 -5.51
N THR A 49 12.93 -14.44 -4.74
CA THR A 49 12.23 -15.67 -5.12
C THR A 49 10.75 -15.60 -4.75
N ARG A 50 9.94 -16.38 -5.47
CA ARG A 50 8.52 -16.59 -5.12
C ARG A 50 8.33 -17.04 -3.67
N GLU A 51 9.19 -17.94 -3.19
CA GLU A 51 9.13 -18.46 -1.83
C GLU A 51 9.34 -17.36 -0.79
N ALA A 52 10.33 -16.49 -1.00
CA ALA A 52 10.60 -15.38 -0.10
C ALA A 52 9.44 -14.38 -0.04
N MET A 53 8.82 -14.08 -1.19
CA MET A 53 7.63 -13.22 -1.25
C MET A 53 6.43 -13.83 -0.51
N ASP A 54 6.17 -15.12 -0.73
CA ASP A 54 5.06 -15.83 -0.07
C ASP A 54 5.30 -15.96 1.45
N ASP A 55 6.54 -16.14 1.89
CA ASP A 55 6.91 -16.15 3.32
C ASP A 55 6.70 -14.78 3.97
N PHE A 56 7.14 -13.72 3.31
CA PHE A 56 6.97 -12.35 3.79
C PHE A 56 5.48 -11.98 3.86
N ALA A 57 4.72 -12.30 2.81
CA ALA A 57 3.27 -12.09 2.76
C ALA A 57 2.53 -12.86 3.88
N TRP A 58 2.88 -14.13 4.10
CA TRP A 58 2.28 -14.91 5.17
C TRP A 58 2.63 -14.32 6.55
N SER A 59 3.89 -13.95 6.77
CA SER A 59 4.31 -13.28 8.01
C SER A 59 3.54 -11.98 8.27
N SER A 60 3.31 -11.19 7.21
CA SER A 60 2.49 -9.98 7.28
C SER A 60 1.06 -10.26 7.75
N GLN A 61 0.40 -11.26 7.15
CA GLN A 61 -0.94 -11.70 7.55
C GLN A 61 -0.98 -12.13 9.02
N GLN A 62 -0.01 -12.93 9.48
CA GLN A 62 0.04 -13.40 10.86
C GLN A 62 0.28 -12.26 11.86
N LYS A 63 1.16 -11.30 11.54
CA LYS A 63 1.39 -10.09 12.35
C LYS A 63 0.10 -9.26 12.46
N ALA A 64 -0.60 -9.05 11.34
CA ALA A 64 -1.83 -8.27 11.30
C ALA A 64 -2.96 -8.94 12.12
N LEU A 65 -3.19 -10.23 11.92
CA LEU A 65 -4.19 -11.01 12.67
C LEU A 65 -3.90 -10.99 14.17
N LYS A 66 -2.63 -11.16 14.56
CA LYS A 66 -2.22 -11.05 15.97
C LYS A 66 -2.47 -9.66 16.54
N ALA A 67 -2.12 -8.60 15.81
CA ALA A 67 -2.34 -7.22 16.25
C ALA A 67 -3.83 -6.89 16.42
N ILE A 68 -4.69 -7.41 15.54
CA ILE A 68 -6.15 -7.29 15.64
C ILE A 68 -6.67 -8.04 16.87
N ALA A 69 -6.25 -9.30 17.07
CA ALA A 69 -6.65 -10.12 18.20
C ALA A 69 -6.23 -9.50 19.56
N GLU A 70 -5.04 -8.91 19.61
CA GLU A 70 -4.53 -8.18 20.78
C GLU A 70 -5.15 -6.78 20.94
N GLY A 71 -5.97 -6.33 19.99
CA GLY A 71 -6.66 -5.04 20.04
C GLY A 71 -5.75 -3.82 19.85
N ARG A 72 -4.56 -3.98 19.26
CA ARG A 72 -3.56 -2.91 19.08
C ARG A 72 -4.08 -1.73 18.26
N PHE A 73 -5.03 -1.97 17.36
CA PHE A 73 -5.58 -0.94 16.47
C PHE A 73 -6.81 -0.22 17.02
N ARG A 74 -7.36 -0.64 18.17
CA ARG A 74 -8.60 -0.08 18.72
C ARG A 74 -8.52 1.43 19.00
N GLU A 75 -7.35 1.92 19.43
CA GLU A 75 -7.16 3.34 19.74
C GLU A 75 -6.99 4.23 18.51
N GLN A 76 -6.68 3.65 17.34
CA GLN A 76 -6.42 4.39 16.10
C GLN A 76 -7.51 4.25 15.04
N ILE A 77 -8.43 3.28 15.19
CA ILE A 77 -9.56 3.11 14.29
C ILE A 77 -10.77 3.90 14.82
N LEU A 78 -11.25 4.85 14.01
CA LEU A 78 -12.57 5.44 14.22
C LEU A 78 -13.63 4.49 13.65
N ALA A 79 -14.51 3.98 14.50
CA ALA A 79 -15.61 3.13 14.06
C ALA A 79 -16.61 3.93 13.20
N LEU A 80 -17.02 3.37 12.06
CA LEU A 80 -17.94 3.98 11.12
C LEU A 80 -19.22 3.16 11.00
N GLU A 81 -20.37 3.82 10.99
CA GLU A 81 -21.62 3.17 10.58
C GLU A 81 -21.71 3.15 9.06
N VAL A 82 -21.66 1.94 8.50
CA VAL A 82 -21.72 1.72 7.05
C VAL A 82 -23.11 1.18 6.71
N PRO A 83 -23.81 1.74 5.72
CA PRO A 83 -25.08 1.19 5.26
C PRO A 83 -24.96 -0.28 4.87
N ASP A 84 -25.83 -1.11 5.44
CA ASP A 84 -25.97 -2.54 5.15
C ASP A 84 -27.37 -2.77 4.55
N GLY A 85 -27.54 -2.31 3.31
CA GLY A 85 -28.84 -2.26 2.64
C GLY A 85 -29.65 -1.00 2.95
N LYS A 86 -30.96 -1.03 2.66
CA LYS A 86 -31.82 0.18 2.69
C LYS A 86 -32.22 0.66 4.09
N LYS A 87 -32.15 -0.21 5.10
CA LYS A 87 -32.69 0.06 6.45
C LYS A 87 -31.77 -0.35 7.59
N ALA A 88 -30.67 -1.03 7.31
CA ALA A 88 -29.73 -1.46 8.33
C ALA A 88 -28.37 -0.77 8.11
N THR A 89 -27.63 -0.65 9.20
CA THR A 89 -26.24 -0.19 9.22
C THR A 89 -25.41 -1.25 9.95
N ARG A 90 -24.19 -1.48 9.48
CA ARG A 90 -23.18 -2.27 10.18
C ARG A 90 -22.14 -1.33 10.79
N LEU A 91 -21.69 -1.65 11.99
CA LEU A 91 -20.55 -0.96 12.57
C LEU A 91 -19.25 -1.54 11.98
N PHE A 92 -18.51 -0.72 11.25
CA PHE A 92 -17.19 -1.04 10.73
C PHE A 92 -16.13 -0.50 11.68
N ALA A 93 -15.46 -1.38 12.41
CA ALA A 93 -14.47 -1.03 13.44
C ALA A 93 -13.20 -1.91 13.41
N THR A 94 -13.11 -2.83 12.45
CA THR A 94 -12.02 -3.80 12.33
C THR A 94 -11.65 -3.96 10.87
N ASP A 95 -10.36 -3.98 10.56
CA ASP A 95 -9.86 -4.24 9.22
C ASP A 95 -10.32 -5.62 8.73
N GLU A 96 -10.90 -5.66 7.52
CA GLU A 96 -11.47 -6.89 6.93
C GLU A 96 -10.57 -7.56 5.89
N HIS A 97 -9.44 -6.93 5.53
CA HIS A 97 -8.50 -7.47 4.53
C HIS A 97 -7.66 -8.65 5.03
N PRO A 98 -7.18 -8.71 6.29
CA PRO A 98 -6.35 -9.82 6.76
C PRO A 98 -7.07 -11.18 6.69
N ARG A 99 -6.33 -12.22 6.28
CA ARG A 99 -6.85 -13.58 6.07
C ARG A 99 -5.92 -14.61 6.67
N ASP A 100 -6.48 -15.52 7.47
CA ASP A 100 -5.74 -16.65 8.02
C ASP A 100 -5.64 -17.79 7.00
N THR A 101 -4.77 -17.60 6.01
CA THR A 101 -4.53 -18.59 4.95
C THR A 101 -3.27 -19.40 5.28
N PRO A 102 -3.33 -20.75 5.26
CA PRO A 102 -2.14 -21.58 5.40
C PRO A 102 -1.08 -21.25 4.34
N ARG A 103 0.19 -21.18 4.76
CA ARG A 103 1.32 -20.81 3.91
C ARG A 103 1.45 -21.70 2.66
N GLU A 104 1.08 -22.97 2.76
CA GLU A 104 1.13 -23.92 1.65
C GLU A 104 0.16 -23.55 0.53
N LYS A 105 -0.97 -22.90 0.86
CA LYS A 105 -1.94 -22.46 -0.15
C LYS A 105 -1.42 -21.30 -0.99
N LEU A 106 -0.53 -20.46 -0.46
CA LEU A 106 0.03 -19.33 -1.21
C LEU A 106 0.79 -19.81 -2.45
N ALA A 107 1.55 -20.91 -2.32
CA ALA A 107 2.31 -21.50 -3.42
C ALA A 107 1.43 -22.01 -4.58
N THR A 108 0.16 -22.29 -4.33
CA THR A 108 -0.79 -22.76 -5.36
C THR A 108 -1.35 -21.63 -6.23
N LEU A 109 -1.15 -20.37 -5.82
CA LEU A 109 -1.68 -19.23 -6.56
C LEU A 109 -0.89 -19.00 -7.84
N ARG A 110 -1.64 -18.77 -8.91
CA ARG A 110 -1.09 -18.42 -10.22
C ARG A 110 -0.51 -17.00 -10.18
N PRO A 111 0.57 -16.75 -10.94
CA PRO A 111 1.07 -15.39 -11.17
C PRO A 111 -0.04 -14.46 -11.68
N ALA A 112 -0.06 -13.23 -11.18
CA ALA A 112 -1.13 -12.27 -11.48
C ALA A 112 -0.85 -11.38 -12.69
N PHE A 113 0.42 -11.13 -13.00
CA PHE A 113 0.83 -10.12 -14.00
C PHE A 113 1.64 -10.66 -15.17
N LYS A 114 2.39 -11.75 -14.97
CA LYS A 114 3.23 -12.38 -16.00
C LYS A 114 3.14 -13.90 -15.88
N ALA A 115 3.09 -14.63 -17.00
CA ALA A 115 2.85 -16.09 -16.98
C ALA A 115 3.88 -16.90 -16.16
N ASP A 116 5.14 -16.49 -16.19
CA ASP A 116 6.28 -17.02 -15.45
C ASP A 116 6.68 -16.12 -14.26
N GLY A 117 5.76 -15.28 -13.80
CA GLY A 117 6.00 -14.30 -12.74
C GLY A 117 6.03 -14.89 -11.33
N VAL A 118 6.53 -14.10 -10.38
CA VAL A 118 6.56 -14.43 -8.95
C VAL A 118 5.49 -13.68 -8.14
N VAL A 119 4.89 -12.65 -8.72
CA VAL A 119 3.86 -11.84 -8.05
C VAL A 119 2.50 -12.49 -8.20
N THR A 120 1.79 -12.66 -7.09
CA THR A 120 0.45 -13.24 -7.00
C THR A 120 -0.47 -12.36 -6.17
N ALA A 121 -1.77 -12.68 -6.18
CA ALA A 121 -2.74 -11.99 -5.35
C ALA A 121 -2.48 -12.09 -3.83
N ALA A 122 -1.71 -13.07 -3.36
CA ALA A 122 -1.39 -13.18 -1.93
C ALA A 122 -0.16 -12.40 -1.50
N ASN A 123 0.79 -12.18 -2.41
CA ASN A 123 2.00 -11.40 -2.15
C ASN A 123 1.94 -9.99 -2.79
N SER A 124 0.72 -9.52 -3.05
CA SER A 124 0.43 -8.15 -3.46
C SER A 124 -0.65 -7.57 -2.55
N SER A 125 -0.56 -6.27 -2.25
CA SER A 125 -1.64 -5.59 -1.54
C SER A 125 -2.95 -5.62 -2.33
N GLY A 126 -4.07 -5.69 -1.63
CA GLY A 126 -5.39 -5.56 -2.26
C GLY A 126 -5.73 -4.13 -2.69
N ILE A 127 -6.88 -4.01 -3.36
CA ILE A 127 -7.57 -2.74 -3.55
C ILE A 127 -8.43 -2.53 -2.31
N ASN A 128 -8.18 -1.45 -1.58
CA ASN A 128 -8.78 -1.19 -0.28
C ASN A 128 -9.30 0.25 -0.20
N ASP A 129 -10.37 0.45 0.58
CA ASP A 129 -10.94 1.75 0.88
C ASP A 129 -10.64 2.13 2.32
N GLY A 130 -10.15 3.36 2.54
CA GLY A 130 -9.83 3.85 3.87
C GLY A 130 -9.41 5.32 3.88
N ALA A 131 -9.43 5.92 5.06
CA ALA A 131 -8.95 7.28 5.29
C ALA A 131 -8.18 7.34 6.62
N ALA A 132 -7.10 8.13 6.64
CA ALA A 132 -6.32 8.40 7.83
C ALA A 132 -6.05 9.91 7.95
N ALA A 133 -6.03 10.44 9.17
CA ALA A 133 -5.81 11.86 9.42
C ALA A 133 -4.95 12.08 10.68
N LEU A 134 -4.16 13.15 10.67
CA LEU A 134 -3.32 13.58 11.78
C LEU A 134 -3.53 15.08 12.02
N VAL A 135 -3.58 15.48 13.28
CA VAL A 135 -3.54 16.91 13.66
C VAL A 135 -2.09 17.31 13.89
N MET A 136 -1.60 18.23 13.06
CA MET A 136 -0.24 18.76 13.17
C MET A 136 -0.25 20.18 13.71
N MET A 137 0.77 20.52 14.50
CA MET A 137 0.98 21.86 15.03
C MET A 137 2.47 22.11 15.29
N THR A 138 2.85 23.37 15.37
CA THR A 138 4.17 23.72 15.91
C THR A 138 4.20 23.40 17.40
N ARG A 139 5.37 23.03 17.92
CA ARG A 139 5.56 22.75 19.37
C ARG A 139 5.04 23.90 20.23
N GLN A 140 5.37 25.14 19.86
CA GLN A 140 4.93 26.32 20.60
C GLN A 140 3.41 26.44 20.69
N GLN A 141 2.67 26.09 19.62
CA GLN A 141 1.21 26.12 19.64
C GLN A 141 0.62 24.99 20.47
N ALA A 142 1.24 23.81 20.48
CA ALA A 142 0.86 22.72 21.37
C ALA A 142 0.99 23.13 22.84
N GLU A 143 2.15 23.68 23.22
CA GLU A 143 2.46 24.12 24.58
C GLU A 143 1.51 25.23 25.06
N LYS A 144 1.28 26.26 24.22
CA LYS A 144 0.33 27.35 24.52
C LYS A 144 -1.08 26.86 24.79
N ARG A 145 -1.47 25.74 24.18
CA ARG A 145 -2.80 25.13 24.31
C ARG A 145 -2.85 24.02 25.37
N GLY A 146 -1.75 23.74 26.07
CA GLY A 146 -1.66 22.66 27.06
C GLY A 146 -1.81 21.26 26.46
N LEU A 147 -1.50 21.08 25.17
CA LEU A 147 -1.60 19.80 24.47
C LEU A 147 -0.29 19.02 24.58
N THR A 148 -0.37 17.71 24.80
CA THR A 148 0.79 16.80 24.80
C THR A 148 0.97 16.17 23.42
N PRO A 149 2.01 16.52 22.64
CA PRO A 149 2.25 15.91 21.34
C PRO A 149 2.65 14.44 21.47
N ARG A 150 2.09 13.55 20.64
CA ARG A 150 2.44 12.12 20.62
C ARG A 150 3.68 11.79 19.80
N MET A 151 4.00 12.62 18.80
CA MET A 151 5.12 12.41 17.89
C MET A 151 5.70 13.75 17.40
N ARG A 152 6.93 13.71 16.87
CA ARG A 152 7.57 14.84 16.20
C ARG A 152 8.20 14.38 14.90
N ILE A 153 7.91 15.08 13.81
CA ILE A 153 8.58 14.88 12.52
C ILE A 153 10.00 15.45 12.63
N ARG A 154 11.02 14.58 12.59
CA ARG A 154 12.43 15.00 12.59
C ARG A 154 12.92 15.43 11.21
N GLY A 155 12.37 14.85 10.15
CA GLY A 155 12.72 15.16 8.78
C GLY A 155 11.95 14.29 7.80
N TRP A 156 12.08 14.62 6.53
CA TRP A 156 11.55 13.86 5.40
C TRP A 156 12.51 14.01 4.22
N ALA A 157 12.48 13.07 3.28
CA ALA A 157 13.26 13.11 2.07
C ALA A 157 12.46 12.51 0.91
N VAL A 158 12.75 12.99 -0.30
CA VAL A 158 12.16 12.48 -1.55
C VAL A 158 13.32 12.10 -2.47
N ALA A 159 13.17 10.99 -3.18
CA ALA A 159 14.12 10.54 -4.20
C ALA A 159 13.35 9.89 -5.35
N GLY A 160 13.88 10.02 -6.56
CA GLY A 160 13.37 9.33 -7.74
C GLY A 160 14.13 8.03 -7.98
N CYS A 161 13.50 7.11 -8.73
CA CYS A 161 14.11 5.92 -9.29
C CYS A 161 13.50 5.66 -10.68
N GLY A 162 13.96 4.61 -11.37
CA GLY A 162 13.37 4.22 -12.64
C GLY A 162 11.90 3.83 -12.49
N ALA A 163 11.04 4.26 -13.42
CA ALA A 163 9.61 3.94 -13.40
C ALA A 163 9.37 2.41 -13.45
N GLU A 164 10.25 1.69 -14.14
CA GLU A 164 10.23 0.23 -14.27
C GLU A 164 10.49 -0.52 -12.96
N ILE A 165 11.06 0.14 -11.95
CA ILE A 165 11.37 -0.39 -10.62
C ILE A 165 10.83 0.50 -9.50
N MET A 166 9.70 1.18 -9.71
CA MET A 166 9.21 2.21 -8.77
C MET A 166 9.09 1.74 -7.31
N GLY A 167 8.84 0.45 -7.06
CA GLY A 167 8.80 -0.14 -5.72
C GLY A 167 10.13 -0.06 -4.96
N PHE A 168 11.25 0.18 -5.65
CA PHE A 168 12.56 0.42 -5.05
C PHE A 168 12.75 1.86 -4.53
N GLY A 169 11.84 2.77 -4.85
CA GLY A 169 11.89 4.19 -4.47
C GLY A 169 12.18 4.49 -2.99
N PRO A 170 11.68 3.69 -2.01
CA PRO A 170 12.02 3.89 -0.60
C PRO A 170 13.51 3.75 -0.30
N SER A 171 14.27 2.94 -1.04
CA SER A 171 15.71 2.71 -0.77
C SER A 171 16.54 4.01 -0.88
N PRO A 172 16.55 4.74 -2.01
CA PRO A 172 17.26 6.02 -2.09
C PRO A 172 16.65 7.10 -1.20
N ALA A 173 15.33 7.11 -0.98
CA ALA A 173 14.68 8.10 -0.12
C ALA A 173 15.10 7.95 1.34
N THR A 174 15.11 6.72 1.87
CA THR A 174 15.53 6.42 3.24
C THR A 174 17.01 6.69 3.45
N ARG A 175 17.89 6.30 2.52
CA ARG A 175 19.33 6.64 2.60
C ARG A 175 19.54 8.15 2.68
N ARG A 176 18.90 8.91 1.80
CA ARG A 176 18.97 10.38 1.79
C ARG A 176 18.48 11.00 3.11
N LEU A 177 17.43 10.44 3.72
CA LEU A 177 16.93 10.91 5.01
C LEU A 177 17.90 10.61 6.14
N MET A 178 18.47 9.40 6.16
CA MET A 178 19.45 8.98 7.16
C MET A 178 20.70 9.87 7.12
N ASP A 179 21.23 10.14 5.93
CA ASP A 179 22.37 11.05 5.75
C ASP A 179 22.05 12.47 6.24
N ARG A 180 20.86 12.99 5.90
CA ARG A 180 20.41 14.32 6.31
C ARG A 180 20.25 14.45 7.83
N LEU A 181 19.77 13.41 8.49
CA LEU A 181 19.54 13.41 9.93
C LEU A 181 20.74 12.90 10.73
N ASN A 182 21.79 12.42 10.04
CA ASN A 182 22.94 11.75 10.60
C ASN A 182 22.52 10.65 11.59
N ILE A 183 21.66 9.74 11.13
CA ILE A 183 21.17 8.60 11.91
C ILE A 183 21.56 7.27 11.24
N ASP A 184 21.85 6.28 12.07
CA ASP A 184 22.05 4.90 11.64
C ASP A 184 20.69 4.18 11.56
N VAL A 185 20.49 3.30 10.57
CA VAL A 185 19.30 2.44 10.50
C VAL A 185 19.16 1.58 11.76
N GLN A 186 20.27 1.19 12.39
CA GLN A 186 20.28 0.40 13.63
C GLN A 186 19.75 1.18 14.84
N SER A 187 19.63 2.51 14.74
CA SER A 187 19.06 3.36 15.79
C SER A 187 17.54 3.53 15.68
N ILE A 188 16.90 2.88 14.70
CA ILE A 188 15.46 2.97 14.47
C ILE A 188 14.76 1.80 15.18
N ASP A 189 13.93 2.11 16.18
CA ASP A 189 13.21 1.10 16.96
C ASP A 189 12.11 0.39 16.15
N LEU A 190 11.46 1.11 15.23
CA LEU A 190 10.34 0.61 14.43
C LEU A 190 10.38 1.20 13.01
N ILE A 191 10.19 0.34 12.02
CA ILE A 191 10.12 0.71 10.60
C ILE A 191 8.75 0.28 10.06
N GLU A 192 8.01 1.24 9.53
CA GLU A 192 6.83 1.01 8.70
C GLU A 192 7.24 1.21 7.24
N LEU A 193 7.39 0.10 6.50
CA LEU A 193 7.70 0.10 5.08
C LEU A 193 6.52 -0.55 4.33
N ASN A 194 5.77 0.26 3.58
CA ASN A 194 4.52 -0.18 2.96
C ASN A 194 4.72 -1.35 1.97
N GLU A 195 3.91 -2.38 2.14
CA GLU A 195 3.98 -3.66 1.40
C GLU A 195 3.02 -3.63 0.18
N ALA A 196 3.27 -2.74 -0.79
CA ALA A 196 2.49 -2.76 -2.05
C ALA A 196 2.61 -4.12 -2.75
N PHE A 197 3.82 -4.69 -2.71
CA PHE A 197 4.14 -6.06 -3.04
C PHE A 197 5.07 -6.58 -1.96
N ALA A 198 4.75 -7.76 -1.44
CA ALA A 198 5.35 -8.41 -0.27
C ALA A 198 6.58 -9.24 -0.67
#